data_AF-A0A967SZJ0-F1
#
_entry.id   AF-A0A967SZJ0-F1
#
_cell.length_a   1.000
_cell.length_b   1.000
_cell.length_c   1.000
_cell.angle_alpha   90.00
_cell.angle_beta   90.00
_cell.angle_gamma   90.00
#
_symmetry.space_group_name_H-M   'P 1'
#
loop_
_entity.id
_entity.type
_entity.pdbx_description
1 polymer ?
#
loop_
_entity_poly.entity_id
_entity_poly.type
_entity_poly.pdbx_seq_one_letter_code
_entity_poly.pdbx_strand_id
1 'polypeptide(L)'
;MIEKLFTLLPVLFCILCLEMTGKAWAGPVEQLEQAEAYQEQGQYTQAEQIYQQILTDYPGTDHAFQAQKNLTILYVTWDKQSNAEAALQQLLTDFSEHEAIAIAVTHVADTYRNLQKHQNACEIYNYVVNNWPDDEHGMWSQMGLVISNISLGNNEVAETAFDKLRTDYAGYQHLSRAVCLVADTYRKLEKHEKACERYQYALTNWPDAEFAIWSQMGLTISNIRLRNFDDADFTADKLCADFSEDKRVPIAVCMVADEYRKFKKYETARDHYQYVIDNWPDAEHALWSHMGLAISNIRLGDFNSAWAAVDKLFTDFFEDDRMAIVCCLVGDEYRKLDKNEKALVLYQYVVDNWPDAEHALWSQMGLAISYTVLQDSDAALAAYDELPANFSERPRYPLAVFQIGELYYRQALLREDEGQHIQATQYHQKAITEWEKIITELPESMTTAWAYNFAADCYRRLGQHQKAIEYYQTVVDDWPDYDFAWDALFRIGRNYEALDKSGLMSTAEANPKIRAVYEQVLEKYPDCKAAKYARRWLTRHHYR
;
A
#
# COMPACT_ATOMS: atom_id res chain seq x y z
N MET A 1 2.90 -73.81 10.63
CA MET A 1 2.88 -72.43 11.17
C MET A 1 4.30 -71.96 11.51
N ILE A 2 5.26 -72.12 10.58
CA ILE A 2 6.66 -71.63 10.69
C ILE A 2 7.18 -71.14 9.31
N GLU A 3 6.55 -71.49 8.19
CA GLU A 3 7.05 -71.11 6.85
C GLU A 3 6.61 -69.74 6.31
N LYS A 4 5.74 -68.98 7.01
CA LYS A 4 5.35 -67.62 6.58
C LYS A 4 6.09 -66.48 7.31
N LEU A 5 6.99 -66.78 8.24
CA LEU A 5 7.78 -65.76 8.95
C LEU A 5 9.15 -65.47 8.29
N PHE A 6 9.62 -66.31 7.37
CA PHE A 6 10.96 -66.16 6.78
C PHE A 6 11.02 -65.34 5.48
N THR A 7 9.86 -64.96 4.90
CA THR A 7 9.80 -64.17 3.67
C THR A 7 9.47 -62.69 3.89
N LEU A 8 9.14 -62.29 5.13
CA LEU A 8 8.90 -60.87 5.48
C LEU A 8 10.12 -60.19 6.10
N LEU A 9 11.10 -60.95 6.62
CA LEU A 9 12.32 -60.40 7.21
C LEU A 9 13.21 -59.63 6.21
N PRO A 10 13.41 -60.07 4.94
CA PRO A 10 14.26 -59.34 4.00
C PRO A 10 13.57 -58.08 3.43
N VAL A 11 12.24 -58.08 3.36
CA VAL A 11 11.44 -56.96 2.86
C VAL A 11 11.29 -55.87 3.93
N LEU A 12 11.11 -56.24 5.21
CA LEU A 12 11.21 -55.27 6.30
C LEU A 12 12.64 -54.75 6.45
N PHE A 13 13.67 -55.56 6.24
CA PHE A 13 15.05 -55.10 6.25
C PHE A 13 15.36 -54.20 5.04
N CYS A 14 14.79 -54.44 3.86
CA CYS A 14 14.94 -53.54 2.70
C CYS A 14 14.13 -52.25 2.83
N ILE A 15 12.95 -52.26 3.48
CA ILE A 15 12.15 -51.04 3.74
C ILE A 15 12.76 -50.23 4.89
N LEU A 16 13.28 -50.87 5.95
CA LEU A 16 14.09 -50.21 6.96
C LEU A 16 15.44 -49.74 6.40
N CYS A 17 16.05 -50.45 5.45
CA CYS A 17 17.23 -49.95 4.74
C CYS A 17 16.87 -48.81 3.79
N LEU A 18 15.72 -48.79 3.11
CA LEU A 18 15.31 -47.70 2.23
C LEU A 18 14.87 -46.44 2.99
N GLU A 19 14.26 -46.58 4.18
CA GLU A 19 14.02 -45.45 5.10
C GLU A 19 15.30 -44.99 5.81
N MET A 20 16.28 -45.88 6.02
CA MET A 20 17.60 -45.50 6.56
C MET A 20 18.61 -45.04 5.50
N THR A 21 18.38 -45.28 4.21
CA THR A 21 19.26 -44.81 3.12
C THR A 21 18.74 -43.56 2.42
N GLY A 22 17.51 -43.10 2.73
CA GLY A 22 17.04 -41.74 2.41
C GLY A 22 17.69 -40.68 3.33
N LYS A 23 18.18 -41.09 4.50
CA LYS A 23 19.24 -40.39 5.25
C LYS A 23 20.61 -40.73 4.64
N ALA A 24 20.78 -40.50 3.34
CA ALA A 24 22.11 -40.20 2.85
C ALA A 24 22.57 -39.01 3.69
N TRP A 25 23.72 -39.11 4.35
CA TRP A 25 24.27 -38.02 5.15
C TRP A 25 24.46 -36.84 4.20
N ALA A 26 23.47 -35.94 4.17
CA ALA A 26 23.58 -34.70 3.44
C ALA A 26 24.84 -34.02 3.95
N GLY A 27 25.72 -33.60 3.04
CA GLY A 27 26.95 -32.93 3.44
C GLY A 27 26.63 -31.68 4.26
N PRO A 28 27.58 -31.15 5.05
CA PRO A 28 27.32 -29.94 5.85
C PRO A 28 26.87 -28.74 4.99
N VAL A 29 27.24 -28.69 3.70
CA VAL A 29 26.75 -27.70 2.73
C VAL A 29 25.24 -27.87 2.47
N GLU A 30 24.80 -29.08 2.11
CA GLU A 30 23.38 -29.37 1.84
C GLU A 30 22.52 -29.17 3.10
N GLN A 31 23.08 -29.47 4.28
CA GLN A 31 22.43 -29.21 5.56
C GLN A 31 22.28 -27.71 5.84
N LEU A 32 23.31 -26.89 5.55
CA LEU A 32 23.24 -25.44 5.68
C LEU A 32 22.16 -24.85 4.74
N GLU A 33 22.18 -25.22 3.46
CA GLU A 33 21.19 -24.77 2.47
C GLU A 33 19.77 -25.15 2.90
N GLN A 34 19.58 -26.37 3.42
CA GLN A 34 18.28 -26.81 3.92
C GLN A 34 17.82 -26.00 5.14
N ALA A 35 18.72 -25.69 6.07
CA ALA A 35 18.40 -24.89 7.26
C ALA A 35 18.05 -23.45 6.90
N GLU A 36 18.77 -22.84 5.95
CA GLU A 36 18.49 -21.51 5.43
C GLU A 36 17.13 -21.46 4.74
N ALA A 37 16.79 -22.45 3.91
CA ALA A 37 15.48 -22.56 3.28
C ALA A 37 14.35 -22.68 4.32
N TYR A 38 14.54 -23.44 5.40
CA TYR A 38 13.57 -23.51 6.49
C TYR A 38 13.41 -22.18 7.23
N GLN A 39 14.51 -21.46 7.45
CA GLN A 39 14.47 -20.14 8.06
C GLN A 39 13.68 -19.14 7.19
N GLU A 40 13.89 -19.12 5.87
CA GLU A 40 13.15 -18.27 4.94
C GLU A 40 11.64 -18.60 4.93
N GLN A 41 11.29 -19.87 5.15
CA GLN A 41 9.90 -20.33 5.27
C GLN A 41 9.28 -20.10 6.66
N GLY A 42 10.02 -19.49 7.61
CA GLY A 42 9.57 -19.28 8.99
C GLY A 42 9.53 -20.57 9.84
N GLN A 43 10.11 -21.66 9.35
CA GLN A 43 10.17 -22.97 10.02
C GLN A 43 11.37 -23.05 10.96
N TYR A 44 11.39 -22.18 11.96
CA TYR A 44 12.58 -21.95 12.77
C TYR A 44 13.03 -23.15 13.63
N THR A 45 12.10 -23.98 14.09
CA THR A 45 12.47 -25.19 14.87
C THR A 45 13.24 -26.20 14.02
N GLN A 46 12.85 -26.38 12.75
CA GLN A 46 13.55 -27.28 11.83
C GLN A 46 14.94 -26.73 11.50
N ALA A 47 15.06 -25.43 11.23
CA ALA A 47 16.35 -24.78 11.00
C ALA A 47 17.29 -24.91 12.22
N GLU A 48 16.77 -24.65 13.43
CA GLU A 48 17.52 -24.78 14.69
C GLU A 48 18.11 -26.19 14.86
N GLN A 49 17.32 -27.23 14.61
CA GLN A 49 17.77 -28.62 14.73
C GLN A 49 18.92 -28.94 13.77
N ILE A 50 18.85 -28.46 12.54
CA ILE A 50 19.89 -28.72 11.54
C ILE A 50 21.17 -27.96 11.87
N TYR A 51 21.09 -26.68 12.27
CA TYR A 51 22.27 -25.93 12.70
C TYR A 51 22.94 -26.57 13.92
N GLN A 52 22.17 -26.98 14.94
CA GLN A 52 22.70 -27.70 16.10
C GLN A 52 23.34 -29.04 15.73
N GLN A 53 22.78 -29.74 14.74
CA GLN A 53 23.36 -30.96 14.22
C GLN A 53 24.72 -30.68 13.56
N ILE A 54 24.83 -29.66 12.70
CA ILE A 54 26.11 -29.30 12.05
C ILE A 54 27.18 -28.98 13.10
N LEU A 55 26.81 -28.23 14.15
CA LEU A 55 27.72 -27.86 15.24
C LEU A 55 28.21 -29.09 16.02
N THR A 56 27.39 -30.13 16.12
CA THR A 56 27.72 -31.38 16.82
C THR A 56 28.57 -32.30 15.94
N ASP A 57 28.21 -32.43 14.67
CA ASP A 57 28.82 -33.40 13.75
C ASP A 57 30.14 -32.90 13.14
N TYR A 58 30.33 -31.56 13.02
CA TYR A 58 31.48 -30.95 12.35
C TYR A 58 32.18 -29.83 13.17
N PRO A 59 32.48 -30.04 14.47
CA PRO A 59 32.98 -28.98 15.36
C PRO A 59 34.30 -28.36 14.86
N GLY A 60 34.43 -27.04 14.99
CA GLY A 60 35.65 -26.29 14.64
C GLY A 60 35.92 -26.13 13.14
N THR A 61 35.00 -26.56 12.27
CA THR A 61 35.10 -26.35 10.82
C THR A 61 34.46 -25.02 10.40
N ASP A 62 34.78 -24.55 9.19
CA ASP A 62 34.11 -23.38 8.59
C ASP A 62 32.58 -23.56 8.50
N HIS A 63 32.12 -24.80 8.30
CA HIS A 63 30.69 -25.11 8.27
C HIS A 63 30.05 -24.95 9.66
N ALA A 64 30.73 -25.37 10.72
CA ALA A 64 30.28 -25.11 12.08
C ALA A 64 30.31 -23.62 12.43
N PHE A 65 31.30 -22.87 11.94
CA PHE A 65 31.32 -21.41 12.06
C PHE A 65 30.10 -20.77 11.38
N GLN A 66 29.82 -21.14 10.12
CA GLN A 66 28.64 -20.64 9.41
C GLN A 66 27.33 -21.04 10.10
N ALA A 67 27.22 -22.29 10.56
CA ALA A 67 26.06 -22.77 11.31
C ALA A 67 25.86 -22.00 12.63
N GLN A 68 26.94 -21.71 13.38
CA GLN A 68 26.85 -20.95 14.63
C GLN A 68 26.40 -19.50 14.38
N LYS A 69 26.95 -18.85 13.34
CA LYS A 69 26.53 -17.51 12.91
C LYS A 69 25.05 -17.51 12.50
N ASN A 70 24.64 -18.45 11.64
CA ASN A 70 23.26 -18.53 11.15
C ASN A 70 22.28 -18.91 12.27
N LEU A 71 22.66 -19.78 13.21
CA LEU A 71 21.85 -20.09 14.39
C LEU A 71 21.65 -18.85 15.29
N THR A 72 22.69 -18.03 15.42
CA THR A 72 22.59 -16.75 16.14
C THR A 72 21.58 -15.82 15.44
N ILE A 73 21.72 -15.62 14.13
CA ILE A 73 20.78 -14.84 13.30
C ILE A 73 19.36 -15.40 13.39
N LEU A 74 19.19 -16.72 13.34
CA LEU A 74 17.92 -17.41 13.49
C LEU A 74 17.25 -17.02 14.81
N TYR A 75 17.96 -17.10 15.94
CA TYR A 75 17.39 -16.70 17.23
C TYR A 75 17.05 -15.20 17.31
N VAL A 76 17.82 -14.34 16.65
CA VAL A 76 17.50 -12.90 16.55
C VAL A 76 16.20 -12.68 15.76
N THR A 77 16.05 -13.35 14.62
CA THR A 77 14.85 -13.27 13.76
C THR A 77 13.61 -13.90 14.40
N TRP A 78 13.80 -14.97 15.18
CA TRP A 78 12.75 -15.65 15.94
C TRP A 78 12.42 -14.96 17.28
N ASP A 79 13.06 -13.82 17.57
CA ASP A 79 12.84 -13.03 18.79
C ASP A 79 13.15 -13.77 20.11
N LYS A 80 14.05 -14.76 20.07
CA LYS A 80 14.54 -15.48 21.26
C LYS A 80 15.80 -14.81 21.80
N GLN A 81 15.63 -13.67 22.46
CA GLN A 81 16.75 -12.82 22.89
C GLN A 81 17.82 -13.55 23.72
N SER A 82 17.42 -14.31 24.74
CA SER A 82 18.37 -15.06 25.59
C SER A 82 19.13 -16.14 24.82
N ASN A 83 18.48 -16.79 23.85
CA ASN A 83 19.15 -17.77 22.98
C ASN A 83 20.13 -17.09 22.02
N ALA A 84 19.75 -15.92 21.48
CA ALA A 84 20.61 -15.15 20.60
C ALA A 84 21.88 -14.67 21.33
N GLU A 85 21.75 -14.18 22.56
CA GLU A 85 22.90 -13.78 23.39
C GLU A 85 23.82 -14.95 23.71
N ALA A 86 23.25 -16.11 24.08
CA ALA A 86 24.03 -17.32 24.33
C ALA A 86 24.75 -17.82 23.07
N ALA A 87 24.06 -17.82 21.93
CA ALA A 87 24.62 -18.25 20.65
C ALA A 87 25.72 -17.28 20.15
N LEU A 88 25.56 -15.98 20.36
CA LEU A 88 26.58 -14.98 20.05
C LEU A 88 27.82 -15.13 20.96
N GLN A 89 27.62 -15.36 22.26
CA GLN A 89 28.73 -15.65 23.17
C GLN A 89 29.49 -16.91 22.75
N GLN A 90 28.77 -17.95 22.36
CA GLN A 90 29.38 -19.17 21.86
C GLN A 90 30.14 -18.93 20.54
N LEU A 91 29.58 -18.16 19.60
CA LEU A 91 30.28 -17.76 18.38
C LEU A 91 31.62 -17.07 18.68
N LEU A 92 31.60 -16.11 19.61
CA LEU A 92 32.79 -15.37 20.03
C LEU A 92 33.80 -16.20 20.82
N THR A 93 33.35 -17.28 21.48
CA THR A 93 34.22 -18.14 22.30
C THR A 93 34.84 -19.25 21.46
N ASP A 94 34.04 -19.97 20.70
CA ASP A 94 34.48 -21.16 19.96
C ASP A 94 35.24 -20.80 18.68
N PHE A 95 35.01 -19.60 18.14
CA PHE A 95 35.57 -19.14 16.87
C PHE A 95 36.30 -17.79 16.98
N SER A 96 36.86 -17.46 18.16
CA SER A 96 37.55 -16.19 18.41
C SER A 96 38.69 -15.89 17.43
N GLU A 97 39.40 -16.94 16.99
CA GLU A 97 40.54 -16.87 16.07
C GLU A 97 40.15 -17.07 14.59
N HIS A 98 38.85 -17.24 14.29
CA HIS A 98 38.41 -17.44 12.91
C HIS A 98 38.54 -16.14 12.12
N GLU A 99 39.15 -16.16 10.94
CA GLU A 99 39.47 -14.94 10.16
C GLU A 99 38.24 -14.07 9.85
N ALA A 100 37.08 -14.68 9.63
CA ALA A 100 35.83 -13.99 9.34
C ALA A 100 34.98 -13.61 10.57
N ILE A 101 35.51 -13.72 11.80
CA ILE A 101 34.72 -13.49 13.02
C ILE A 101 34.15 -12.06 13.09
N ALA A 102 34.94 -11.04 12.73
CA ALA A 102 34.49 -9.65 12.72
C ALA A 102 33.31 -9.44 11.75
N ILE A 103 33.36 -10.10 10.59
CA ILE A 103 32.30 -10.08 9.57
C ILE A 103 31.03 -10.73 10.12
N ALA A 104 31.15 -11.91 10.71
CA ALA A 104 30.02 -12.65 11.25
C ALA A 104 29.31 -11.87 12.37
N VAL A 105 30.07 -11.25 13.27
CA VAL A 105 29.51 -10.46 14.37
C VAL A 105 28.85 -9.18 13.86
N THR A 106 29.46 -8.52 12.85
CA THR A 106 28.84 -7.37 12.16
C THR A 106 27.51 -7.77 11.51
N HIS A 107 27.42 -8.94 10.86
CA HIS A 107 26.16 -9.42 10.27
C HIS A 107 25.06 -9.68 11.32
N VAL A 108 25.42 -10.16 12.51
CA VAL A 108 24.47 -10.30 13.62
C VAL A 108 23.95 -8.91 14.05
N ALA A 109 24.84 -7.91 14.18
CA ALA A 109 24.46 -6.54 14.51
C ALA A 109 23.57 -5.90 13.42
N ASP A 110 23.87 -6.13 12.14
CA ASP A 110 23.05 -5.71 11.00
C ASP A 110 21.67 -6.34 11.03
N THR A 111 21.57 -7.61 11.43
CA THR A 111 20.27 -8.29 11.60
C THR A 111 19.43 -7.59 12.67
N TYR A 112 20.01 -7.29 13.83
CA TYR A 112 19.31 -6.51 14.87
C TYR A 112 18.88 -5.12 14.35
N ARG A 113 19.75 -4.42 13.62
CA ARG A 113 19.46 -3.11 13.03
C ARG A 113 18.30 -3.17 12.03
N ASN A 114 18.31 -4.17 11.14
CA ASN A 114 17.26 -4.37 10.13
C ASN A 114 15.90 -4.68 10.78
N LEU A 115 15.89 -5.40 11.91
CA LEU A 115 14.71 -5.65 12.75
C LEU A 115 14.34 -4.46 13.67
N GLN A 116 14.97 -3.29 13.49
CA GLN A 116 14.74 -2.07 14.29
C GLN A 116 15.10 -2.22 15.78
N LYS A 117 15.83 -3.27 16.17
CA LYS A 117 16.35 -3.48 17.53
C LYS A 117 17.68 -2.73 17.72
N HIS A 118 17.62 -1.40 17.60
CA HIS A 118 18.81 -0.54 17.53
C HIS A 118 19.69 -0.58 18.78
N GLN A 119 19.12 -0.82 19.96
CA GLN A 119 19.90 -0.91 21.21
C GLN A 119 20.85 -2.12 21.19
N ASN A 120 20.34 -3.31 20.84
CA ASN A 120 21.15 -4.51 20.71
C ASN A 120 22.20 -4.38 19.60
N ALA A 121 21.82 -3.77 18.48
CA ALA A 121 22.75 -3.50 17.39
C ALA A 121 23.92 -2.62 17.86
N CYS A 122 23.64 -1.53 18.60
CA CYS A 122 24.67 -0.66 19.16
C CYS A 122 25.66 -1.39 20.08
N GLU A 123 25.18 -2.31 20.91
CA GLU A 123 26.06 -3.08 21.81
C GLU A 123 27.05 -3.94 21.03
N ILE A 124 26.55 -4.64 19.99
CA ILE A 124 27.38 -5.52 19.17
C ILE A 124 28.33 -4.71 18.27
N TYR A 125 27.88 -3.62 17.64
CA TYR A 125 28.78 -2.78 16.86
C TYR A 125 29.90 -2.15 17.70
N ASN A 126 29.59 -1.70 18.93
CA ASN A 126 30.63 -1.22 19.85
C ASN A 126 31.65 -2.30 20.16
N TYR A 127 31.20 -3.56 20.33
CA TYR A 127 32.11 -4.68 20.49
C TYR A 127 33.02 -4.86 19.27
N VAL A 128 32.48 -4.81 18.05
CA VAL A 128 33.29 -4.94 16.82
C VAL A 128 34.32 -3.83 16.71
N VAL A 129 33.91 -2.56 16.86
CA VAL A 129 34.80 -1.41 16.74
C VAL A 129 35.94 -1.44 17.77
N ASN A 130 35.68 -1.94 18.98
CA ASN A 130 36.71 -2.00 20.03
C ASN A 130 37.72 -3.15 19.82
N ASN A 131 37.32 -4.26 19.19
CA ASN A 131 38.18 -5.43 19.02
C ASN A 131 38.87 -5.46 17.64
N TRP A 132 38.26 -4.85 16.61
CA TRP A 132 38.80 -4.77 15.25
C TRP A 132 38.75 -3.33 14.70
N PRO A 133 39.45 -2.36 15.33
CA PRO A 133 39.39 -0.95 14.93
C PRO A 133 40.07 -0.64 13.59
N ASP A 134 41.05 -1.44 13.18
CA ASP A 134 41.83 -1.26 11.94
C ASP A 134 41.33 -2.16 10.78
N ASP A 135 40.08 -2.62 10.86
CA ASP A 135 39.45 -3.48 9.87
C ASP A 135 38.30 -2.78 9.14
N GLU A 136 38.04 -3.14 7.89
CA GLU A 136 36.93 -2.56 7.11
C GLU A 136 35.56 -2.80 7.78
N HIS A 137 35.39 -3.92 8.49
CA HIS A 137 34.17 -4.21 9.23
C HIS A 137 34.07 -3.37 10.52
N GLY A 138 35.20 -2.88 11.03
CA GLY A 138 35.25 -1.81 12.03
C GLY A 138 34.61 -0.53 11.50
N MET A 139 34.93 -0.13 10.25
CA MET A 139 34.30 1.02 9.59
C MET A 139 32.79 0.81 9.42
N TRP A 140 32.37 -0.35 8.90
CA TRP A 140 30.95 -0.68 8.71
C TRP A 140 30.19 -0.73 10.03
N SER A 141 30.80 -1.27 11.09
CA SER A 141 30.24 -1.26 12.44
C SER A 141 30.15 0.15 13.04
N GLN A 142 31.15 1.00 12.78
CA GLN A 142 31.12 2.40 13.19
C GLN A 142 29.99 3.16 12.46
N MET A 143 29.76 2.89 11.18
CA MET A 143 28.58 3.38 10.45
C MET A 143 27.28 2.83 11.05
N GLY A 144 27.24 1.54 11.41
CA GLY A 144 26.14 0.91 12.12
C GLY A 144 25.79 1.63 13.42
N LEU A 145 26.79 2.00 14.23
CA LEU A 145 26.62 2.80 15.45
C LEU A 145 26.00 4.17 15.17
N VAL A 146 26.46 4.86 14.12
CA VAL A 146 25.88 6.14 13.73
C VAL A 146 24.41 5.95 13.40
N ILE A 147 24.07 5.03 12.50
CA ILE A 147 22.70 4.79 12.03
C ILE A 147 21.76 4.38 13.18
N SER A 148 22.20 3.47 14.04
CA SER A 148 21.40 3.01 15.17
C SER A 148 21.18 4.12 16.21
N ASN A 149 22.18 4.96 16.48
CA ASN A 149 21.99 6.11 17.39
C ASN A 149 21.10 7.21 16.80
N ILE A 150 21.16 7.46 15.48
CA ILE A 150 20.21 8.37 14.81
C ILE A 150 18.78 7.86 14.98
N SER A 151 18.58 6.55 14.80
CA SER A 151 17.27 5.88 14.88
C SER A 151 16.73 5.84 16.31
N LEU A 152 17.60 5.75 17.32
CA LEU A 152 17.24 5.88 18.74
C LEU A 152 16.95 7.32 19.17
N GLY A 153 17.27 8.33 18.34
CA GLY A 153 17.16 9.75 18.70
C GLY A 153 18.33 10.29 19.53
N ASN A 154 19.38 9.50 19.71
CA ASN A 154 20.59 9.87 20.46
C ASN A 154 21.51 10.76 19.61
N ASN A 155 21.06 11.97 19.27
CA ASN A 155 21.73 12.82 18.28
C ASN A 155 23.20 13.13 18.63
N GLU A 156 23.51 13.50 19.87
CA GLU A 156 24.91 13.82 20.28
C GLU A 156 25.85 12.60 20.16
N VAL A 157 25.36 11.42 20.51
CA VAL A 157 26.11 10.16 20.40
C VAL A 157 26.33 9.81 18.93
N ALA A 158 25.31 10.01 18.08
CA ALA A 158 25.43 9.81 16.64
C ALA A 158 26.46 10.76 16.01
N GLU A 159 26.49 12.04 16.39
CA GLU A 159 27.50 13.00 15.92
C GLU A 159 28.91 12.58 16.34
N THR A 160 29.10 12.18 17.59
CA THR A 160 30.39 11.69 18.08
C THR A 160 30.83 10.42 17.34
N ALA A 161 29.90 9.49 17.09
CA ALA A 161 30.18 8.29 16.33
C ALA A 161 30.51 8.60 14.86
N PHE A 162 29.85 9.60 14.28
CA PHE A 162 30.15 10.02 12.91
C PHE A 162 31.51 10.70 12.82
N ASP A 163 31.88 11.48 13.83
CA ASP A 163 33.21 12.08 13.93
C ASP A 163 34.32 11.02 13.94
N LYS A 164 34.14 9.95 14.71
CA LYS A 164 35.05 8.79 14.66
C LYS A 164 35.06 8.12 13.29
N LEU A 165 33.89 7.92 12.67
CA LEU A 165 33.79 7.30 11.34
C LEU A 165 34.65 8.07 10.32
N ARG A 166 34.57 9.41 10.31
CA ARG A 166 35.31 10.23 9.35
C ARG A 166 36.79 10.41 9.69
N THR A 167 37.19 10.33 10.96
CA THR A 167 38.60 10.50 11.36
C THR A 167 39.37 9.20 11.25
N ASP A 168 38.83 8.12 11.83
CA ASP A 168 39.57 6.88 12.06
C ASP A 168 39.65 6.07 10.76
N TYR A 169 38.65 6.23 9.88
CA TYR A 169 38.54 5.48 8.63
C TYR A 169 38.73 6.35 7.38
N ALA A 170 39.32 7.55 7.50
CA ALA A 170 39.47 8.52 6.41
C ALA A 170 40.14 7.95 5.14
N GLY A 171 41.01 6.94 5.28
CA GLY A 171 41.73 6.30 4.19
C GLY A 171 41.01 5.11 3.52
N TYR A 172 39.85 4.69 4.02
CA TYR A 172 39.14 3.52 3.51
C TYR A 172 38.35 3.85 2.24
N GLN A 173 38.50 3.00 1.21
CA GLN A 173 37.86 3.18 -0.11
C GLN A 173 36.33 3.30 -0.02
N HIS A 174 35.70 2.56 0.89
CA HIS A 174 34.26 2.48 1.04
C HIS A 174 33.66 3.51 2.01
N LEU A 175 34.46 4.42 2.57
CA LEU A 175 33.97 5.45 3.50
C LEU A 175 32.94 6.37 2.84
N SER A 176 33.11 6.72 1.56
CA SER A 176 32.15 7.52 0.79
C SER A 176 30.75 6.88 0.77
N ARG A 177 30.69 5.56 0.59
CA ARG A 177 29.44 4.77 0.64
C ARG A 177 28.85 4.78 2.06
N ALA A 178 29.66 4.57 3.09
CA ALA A 178 29.20 4.59 4.48
C ALA A 178 28.58 5.95 4.87
N VAL A 179 29.22 7.06 4.48
CA VAL A 179 28.70 8.42 4.69
C VAL A 179 27.38 8.64 3.94
N CYS A 180 27.27 8.19 2.68
CA CYS A 180 26.04 8.29 1.91
C CYS A 180 24.88 7.53 2.60
N LEU A 181 25.14 6.34 3.15
CA LEU A 181 24.14 5.57 3.89
C LEU A 181 23.68 6.28 5.17
N VAL A 182 24.59 6.93 5.90
CA VAL A 182 24.23 7.78 7.06
C VAL A 182 23.34 8.95 6.62
N ALA A 183 23.68 9.61 5.51
CA ALA A 183 22.87 10.69 4.94
C ALA A 183 21.45 10.22 4.55
N ASP A 184 21.35 9.03 3.95
CA ASP A 184 20.09 8.39 3.62
C ASP A 184 19.25 8.05 4.85
N THR A 185 19.88 7.63 5.96
CA THR A 185 19.18 7.42 7.23
C THR A 185 18.57 8.70 7.74
N TYR A 186 19.31 9.83 7.76
CA TYR A 186 18.74 11.12 8.14
C TYR A 186 17.56 11.51 7.23
N ARG A 187 17.71 11.33 5.91
CA ARG A 187 16.66 11.65 4.94
C ARG A 187 15.39 10.81 5.15
N LYS A 188 15.53 9.50 5.39
CA LYS A 188 14.40 8.58 5.66
C LYS A 188 13.67 8.90 6.97
N LEU A 189 14.39 9.45 7.95
CA LEU A 189 13.83 9.91 9.23
C LEU A 189 13.36 11.37 9.19
N GLU A 190 13.20 11.96 7.99
CA GLU A 190 12.75 13.33 7.75
C GLU A 190 13.63 14.42 8.40
N LYS A 191 14.86 14.09 8.81
CA LYS A 191 15.88 15.02 9.33
C LYS A 191 16.67 15.62 8.16
N HIS A 192 15.99 16.37 7.29
CA HIS A 192 16.52 16.78 5.99
C HIS A 192 17.72 17.75 6.07
N GLU A 193 17.79 18.63 7.08
CA GLU A 193 18.94 19.53 7.26
C GLU A 193 20.23 18.75 7.49
N LYS A 194 20.16 17.76 8.39
CA LYS A 194 21.28 16.84 8.67
C LYS A 194 21.62 15.99 7.45
N ALA A 195 20.61 15.54 6.70
CA ALA A 195 20.86 14.81 5.47
C ALA A 195 21.66 15.66 4.46
N CYS A 196 21.28 16.92 4.26
CA CYS A 196 22.01 17.85 3.40
C CYS A 196 23.48 18.01 3.84
N GLU A 197 23.75 18.21 5.13
CA GLU A 197 25.13 18.30 5.67
C GLU A 197 25.96 17.06 5.29
N ARG A 198 25.39 15.84 5.45
CA ARG A 198 26.11 14.60 5.18
C ARG A 198 26.34 14.36 3.69
N TYR A 199 25.35 14.64 2.84
CA TYR A 199 25.52 14.53 1.39
C TYR A 199 26.55 15.53 0.87
N GLN A 200 26.50 16.78 1.33
CA GLN A 200 27.49 17.80 0.97
C GLN A 200 28.90 17.37 1.41
N TYR A 201 29.04 16.79 2.61
CA TYR A 201 30.31 16.24 3.06
C TYR A 201 30.81 15.12 2.14
N ALA A 202 29.94 14.17 1.74
CA ALA A 202 30.31 13.10 0.81
C ALA A 202 30.79 13.65 -0.54
N LEU A 203 30.05 14.60 -1.11
CA LEU A 203 30.36 15.22 -2.41
C LEU A 203 31.61 16.09 -2.39
N THR A 204 31.91 16.71 -1.25
CA THR A 204 33.12 17.55 -1.11
C THR A 204 34.38 16.71 -1.02
N ASN A 205 34.33 15.56 -0.33
CA ASN A 205 35.52 14.74 -0.09
C ASN A 205 35.73 13.67 -1.17
N TRP A 206 34.64 13.20 -1.79
CA TRP A 206 34.68 12.13 -2.80
C TRP A 206 33.75 12.43 -3.99
N PRO A 207 34.00 13.51 -4.76
CA PRO A 207 33.13 13.91 -5.88
C PRO A 207 33.05 12.84 -6.98
N ASP A 208 34.12 12.06 -7.19
CA ASP A 208 34.21 11.04 -8.24
C ASP A 208 33.89 9.62 -7.73
N ALA A 209 33.47 9.45 -6.47
CA ALA A 209 33.14 8.14 -5.94
C ALA A 209 31.90 7.56 -6.61
N GLU A 210 31.83 6.24 -6.70
CA GLU A 210 30.68 5.52 -7.28
C GLU A 210 29.32 5.95 -6.67
N PHE A 211 29.31 6.33 -5.38
CA PHE A 211 28.12 6.77 -4.64
C PHE A 211 27.86 8.29 -4.68
N ALA A 212 28.71 9.07 -5.34
CA ALA A 212 28.56 10.52 -5.41
C ALA A 212 27.26 10.92 -6.12
N ILE A 213 26.85 10.20 -7.17
CA ILE A 213 25.56 10.45 -7.85
C ILE A 213 24.36 10.32 -6.91
N TRP A 214 24.36 9.30 -6.05
CA TRP A 214 23.30 9.08 -5.06
C TRP A 214 23.33 10.14 -3.96
N SER A 215 24.52 10.63 -3.60
CA SER A 215 24.66 11.75 -2.69
C SER A 215 24.12 13.06 -3.29
N GLN A 216 24.39 13.32 -4.56
CA GLN A 216 23.86 14.49 -5.28
C GLN A 216 22.34 14.43 -5.42
N MET A 217 21.78 13.27 -5.77
CA MET A 217 20.34 13.03 -5.79
C MET A 217 19.72 13.22 -4.39
N GLY A 218 20.30 12.61 -3.37
CA GLY A 218 19.83 12.69 -1.99
C GLY A 218 19.85 14.12 -1.43
N LEU A 219 20.89 14.91 -1.79
CA LEU A 219 20.98 16.33 -1.47
C LEU A 219 19.86 17.13 -2.14
N THR A 220 19.65 16.90 -3.44
CA THR A 220 18.58 17.56 -4.21
C THR A 220 17.21 17.28 -3.60
N ILE A 221 16.89 16.01 -3.34
CA ILE A 221 15.62 15.59 -2.71
C ILE A 221 15.46 16.22 -1.32
N SER A 222 16.53 16.30 -0.54
CA SER A 222 16.47 16.89 0.81
C SER A 222 16.21 18.39 0.76
N ASN A 223 16.79 19.12 -0.20
CA ASN A 223 16.48 20.53 -0.44
C ASN A 223 15.01 20.75 -0.88
N ILE A 224 14.47 19.90 -1.76
CA ILE A 224 13.04 19.94 -2.14
C ILE A 224 12.15 19.75 -0.90
N ARG A 225 12.48 18.78 -0.05
CA ARG A 225 11.73 18.48 1.18
C ARG A 225 11.76 19.62 2.19
N LEU A 226 12.89 20.33 2.27
CA LEU A 226 13.03 21.58 3.05
C LEU A 226 12.34 22.79 2.40
N ARG A 227 11.85 22.66 1.16
CA ARG A 227 11.31 23.74 0.32
C ARG A 227 12.34 24.81 -0.06
N ASN A 228 13.63 24.47 -0.02
CA ASN A 228 14.72 25.30 -0.52
C ASN A 228 14.87 25.07 -2.03
N PHE A 229 13.90 25.57 -2.81
CA PHE A 229 13.81 25.26 -4.23
C PHE A 229 14.99 25.81 -5.05
N ASP A 230 15.55 26.97 -4.70
CA ASP A 230 16.72 27.52 -5.41
C ASP A 230 17.95 26.60 -5.24
N ASP A 231 18.19 26.08 -4.03
CA ASP A 231 19.27 25.12 -3.77
C ASP A 231 18.98 23.76 -4.41
N ALA A 232 17.71 23.34 -4.44
CA ALA A 232 17.28 22.12 -5.11
C ALA A 232 17.56 22.20 -6.63
N ASP A 233 17.18 23.30 -7.28
CA ASP A 233 17.38 23.50 -8.72
C ASP A 233 18.89 23.51 -9.04
N PHE A 234 19.69 24.24 -8.24
CA PHE A 234 21.15 24.22 -8.38
C PHE A 234 21.76 22.83 -8.23
N THR A 235 21.28 22.03 -7.28
CA THR A 235 21.80 20.67 -7.05
C THR A 235 21.29 19.67 -8.09
N ALA A 236 20.11 19.87 -8.66
CA ALA A 236 19.59 19.11 -9.79
C ALA A 236 20.41 19.39 -11.07
N ASP A 237 20.76 20.66 -11.33
CA ASP A 237 21.61 21.02 -12.46
C ASP A 237 22.99 20.35 -12.37
N LYS A 238 23.58 20.32 -11.17
CA LYS A 238 24.83 19.59 -10.93
C LYS A 238 24.67 18.08 -11.13
N LEU A 239 23.53 17.49 -10.74
CA LEU A 239 23.27 16.07 -10.99
C LEU A 239 23.32 15.76 -12.49
N CYS A 240 22.70 16.59 -13.31
CA CYS A 240 22.69 16.41 -14.77
C CYS A 240 24.06 16.69 -15.40
N ALA A 241 24.77 17.72 -14.95
CA ALA A 241 26.04 18.15 -15.54
C ALA A 241 27.23 17.27 -15.11
N ASP A 242 27.43 17.13 -13.80
CA ASP A 242 28.62 16.48 -13.22
C ASP A 242 28.59 14.95 -13.45
N PHE A 243 27.41 14.36 -13.63
CA PHE A 243 27.24 12.91 -13.81
C PHE A 243 26.73 12.49 -15.18
N SER A 244 26.71 13.39 -16.18
CA SER A 244 26.11 13.15 -17.52
C SER A 244 26.46 11.81 -18.20
N GLU A 245 27.65 11.27 -17.99
CA GLU A 245 28.11 9.99 -18.55
C GLU A 245 27.75 8.75 -17.68
N ASP A 246 27.23 8.95 -16.47
CA ASP A 246 26.83 7.87 -15.57
C ASP A 246 25.47 7.29 -16.00
N LYS A 247 25.46 5.97 -16.25
CA LYS A 247 24.27 5.23 -16.70
C LYS A 247 23.09 5.29 -15.73
N ARG A 248 23.31 5.73 -14.49
CA ARG A 248 22.29 5.85 -13.44
C ARG A 248 21.64 7.23 -13.37
N VAL A 249 22.11 8.22 -14.16
CA VAL A 249 21.50 9.56 -14.23
C VAL A 249 20.00 9.53 -14.52
N PRO A 250 19.50 8.73 -15.49
CA PRO A 250 18.05 8.63 -15.74
C PRO A 250 17.27 8.33 -14.47
N ILE A 251 17.74 7.35 -13.68
CA ILE A 251 17.11 6.93 -12.43
C ILE A 251 17.09 8.09 -11.42
N ALA A 252 18.25 8.70 -11.21
CA ALA A 252 18.40 9.78 -10.23
C ALA A 252 17.55 11.01 -10.59
N VAL A 253 17.54 11.42 -11.86
CA VAL A 253 16.75 12.58 -12.32
C VAL A 253 15.26 12.28 -12.28
N CYS A 254 14.81 11.07 -12.64
CA CYS A 254 13.40 10.67 -12.46
C CYS A 254 12.95 10.77 -10.99
N MET A 255 13.78 10.31 -10.05
CA MET A 255 13.47 10.36 -8.62
C MET A 255 13.38 11.81 -8.10
N VAL A 256 14.23 12.71 -8.60
CA VAL A 256 14.15 14.16 -8.34
C VAL A 256 12.87 14.76 -8.93
N ALA A 257 12.54 14.43 -10.18
CA ALA A 257 11.33 14.91 -10.86
C ALA A 257 10.04 14.48 -10.13
N ASP A 258 9.99 13.22 -9.67
CA ASP A 258 8.90 12.71 -8.84
C ASP A 258 8.74 13.49 -7.54
N GLU A 259 9.85 13.93 -6.96
CA GLU A 259 9.84 14.71 -5.73
C GLU A 259 9.30 16.14 -5.95
N TYR A 260 9.75 16.82 -7.02
CA TYR A 260 9.15 18.09 -7.45
C TYR A 260 7.65 17.97 -7.71
N ARG A 261 7.22 16.88 -8.38
CA ARG A 261 5.80 16.62 -8.66
C ARG A 261 4.98 16.46 -7.38
N LYS A 262 5.49 15.75 -6.35
CA LYS A 262 4.84 15.66 -5.02
C LYS A 262 4.67 17.04 -4.36
N PHE A 263 5.65 17.92 -4.54
CA PHE A 263 5.60 19.31 -4.07
C PHE A 263 4.84 20.26 -5.02
N LYS A 264 4.13 19.72 -6.03
CA LYS A 264 3.32 20.44 -7.02
C LYS A 264 4.12 21.42 -7.90
N LYS A 265 5.42 21.24 -8.01
CA LYS A 265 6.31 21.95 -8.93
C LYS A 265 6.29 21.26 -10.29
N TYR A 266 5.10 21.29 -10.92
CA TYR A 266 4.84 20.49 -12.13
C TYR A 266 5.64 20.96 -13.35
N GLU A 267 5.98 22.25 -13.46
CA GLU A 267 6.82 22.76 -14.55
C GLU A 267 8.24 22.20 -14.44
N THR A 268 8.89 22.34 -13.28
CA THR A 268 10.22 21.77 -13.02
C THR A 268 10.24 20.25 -13.17
N ALA A 269 9.22 19.56 -12.65
CA ALA A 269 9.11 18.11 -12.79
C ALA A 269 8.99 17.70 -14.27
N ARG A 270 8.14 18.38 -15.05
CA ARG A 270 7.98 18.18 -16.49
C ARG A 270 9.32 18.31 -17.21
N ASP A 271 10.08 19.35 -16.91
CA ASP A 271 11.36 19.64 -17.58
C ASP A 271 12.41 18.54 -17.27
N HIS A 272 12.46 18.04 -16.03
CA HIS A 272 13.33 16.91 -15.69
C HIS A 272 12.90 15.58 -16.32
N TYR A 273 11.59 15.27 -16.40
CA TYR A 273 11.13 14.08 -17.11
C TYR A 273 11.46 14.16 -18.61
N GLN A 274 11.27 15.34 -19.21
CA GLN A 274 11.60 15.56 -20.62
C GLN A 274 13.11 15.38 -20.85
N TYR A 275 13.95 15.90 -19.95
CA TYR A 275 15.39 15.69 -20.01
C TYR A 275 15.78 14.20 -20.05
N VAL A 276 15.13 13.37 -19.24
CA VAL A 276 15.39 11.91 -19.26
C VAL A 276 14.98 11.29 -20.59
N ILE A 277 13.80 11.65 -21.10
CA ILE A 277 13.27 11.14 -22.38
C ILE A 277 14.17 11.53 -23.56
N ASP A 278 14.65 12.76 -23.59
CA ASP A 278 15.43 13.30 -24.70
C ASP A 278 16.83 12.68 -24.79
N ASN A 279 17.44 12.36 -23.63
CA ASN A 279 18.82 11.88 -23.57
C ASN A 279 18.93 10.35 -23.44
N TRP A 280 17.90 9.68 -22.89
CA TRP A 280 17.87 8.23 -22.69
C TRP A 280 16.51 7.61 -23.00
N PRO A 281 16.06 7.67 -24.28
CA PRO A 281 14.74 7.17 -24.67
C PRO A 281 14.55 5.66 -24.45
N ASP A 282 15.65 4.88 -24.50
CA ASP A 282 15.63 3.42 -24.32
C ASP A 282 15.91 2.98 -22.88
N ALA A 283 16.10 3.91 -21.93
CA ALA A 283 16.36 3.54 -20.54
C ALA A 283 15.11 2.91 -19.91
N GLU A 284 15.32 1.99 -18.96
CA GLU A 284 14.22 1.35 -18.23
C GLU A 284 13.25 2.37 -17.58
N HIS A 285 13.76 3.55 -17.24
CA HIS A 285 13.01 4.64 -16.61
C HIS A 285 12.35 5.60 -17.60
N ALA A 286 12.50 5.39 -18.92
CA ALA A 286 11.84 6.19 -19.94
C ALA A 286 10.31 6.04 -19.85
N LEU A 287 9.79 4.82 -19.60
CA LEU A 287 8.38 4.57 -19.33
C LEU A 287 7.85 5.45 -18.19
N TRP A 288 8.54 5.42 -17.04
CA TRP A 288 8.17 6.20 -15.86
C TRP A 288 8.30 7.71 -16.10
N SER A 289 9.26 8.13 -16.92
CA SER A 289 9.42 9.53 -17.33
C SER A 289 8.28 10.01 -18.21
N HIS A 290 7.84 9.20 -19.18
CA HIS A 290 6.67 9.52 -20.00
C HIS A 290 5.39 9.59 -19.16
N MET A 291 5.21 8.68 -18.19
CA MET A 291 4.12 8.77 -17.22
C MET A 291 4.21 10.07 -16.40
N GLY A 292 5.36 10.38 -15.82
CA GLY A 292 5.59 11.58 -15.04
C GLY A 292 5.36 12.87 -15.82
N LEU A 293 5.79 12.89 -17.10
CA LEU A 293 5.57 13.96 -18.05
C LEU A 293 4.07 14.16 -18.33
N ALA A 294 3.35 13.07 -18.62
CA ALA A 294 1.91 13.10 -18.84
C ALA A 294 1.18 13.67 -17.61
N ILE A 295 1.46 13.14 -16.41
CA ILE A 295 0.82 13.58 -15.16
C ILE A 295 1.13 15.06 -14.88
N SER A 296 2.38 15.49 -15.06
CA SER A 296 2.77 16.89 -14.85
C SER A 296 2.03 17.83 -15.80
N ASN A 297 1.90 17.48 -17.08
CA ASN A 297 1.13 18.26 -18.05
C ASN A 297 -0.38 18.27 -17.75
N ILE A 298 -0.97 17.16 -17.31
CA ILE A 298 -2.37 17.10 -16.85
C ILE A 298 -2.58 18.10 -15.71
N ARG A 299 -1.67 18.12 -14.73
CA ARG A 299 -1.74 19.00 -13.56
C ARG A 299 -1.52 20.47 -13.88
N LEU A 300 -0.81 20.77 -14.96
CA LEU A 300 -0.68 22.12 -15.52
C LEU A 300 -1.88 22.54 -16.38
N GLY A 301 -2.79 21.61 -16.70
CA GLY A 301 -3.92 21.84 -17.60
C GLY A 301 -3.56 21.82 -19.09
N ASP A 302 -2.31 21.50 -19.44
CA ASP A 302 -1.89 21.29 -20.83
C ASP A 302 -2.25 19.87 -21.28
N PHE A 303 -3.53 19.68 -21.56
CA PHE A 303 -4.06 18.37 -21.95
C PHE A 303 -3.58 17.89 -23.33
N ASN A 304 -3.05 18.79 -24.18
CA ASN A 304 -2.53 18.43 -25.49
C ASN A 304 -1.15 17.79 -25.34
N SER A 305 -0.23 18.46 -24.63
CA SER A 305 1.10 17.91 -24.33
C SER A 305 1.00 16.66 -23.45
N ALA A 306 0.04 16.62 -22.52
CA ALA A 306 -0.24 15.43 -21.74
C ALA A 306 -0.63 14.23 -22.61
N TRP A 307 -1.51 14.43 -23.60
CA TRP A 307 -1.94 13.35 -24.47
C TRP A 307 -0.85 12.94 -25.46
N ALA A 308 -0.02 13.88 -25.94
CA ALA A 308 1.15 13.54 -26.75
C ALA A 308 2.12 12.61 -26.01
N ALA A 309 2.32 12.82 -24.69
CA ALA A 309 3.10 11.90 -23.87
C ALA A 309 2.43 10.52 -23.71
N VAL A 310 1.10 10.47 -23.65
CA VAL A 310 0.33 9.20 -23.65
C VAL A 310 0.45 8.47 -24.98
N ASP A 311 0.38 9.18 -26.11
CA ASP A 311 0.55 8.56 -27.43
C ASP A 311 1.94 7.92 -27.57
N LYS A 312 2.96 8.54 -26.96
CA LYS A 312 4.30 7.95 -26.85
C LYS A 312 4.33 6.69 -26.00
N LEU A 313 3.64 6.67 -24.86
CA LEU A 313 3.49 5.46 -24.04
C LEU A 313 2.87 4.31 -24.85
N PHE A 314 1.79 4.57 -25.60
CA PHE A 314 1.16 3.56 -26.45
C PHE A 314 1.99 3.15 -27.67
N THR A 315 2.92 3.97 -28.12
CA THR A 315 3.74 3.64 -29.30
C THR A 315 5.00 2.87 -28.90
N ASP A 316 5.68 3.35 -27.87
CA ASP A 316 7.04 2.91 -27.55
C ASP A 316 7.05 1.80 -26.48
N PHE A 317 5.97 1.64 -25.71
CA PHE A 317 5.90 0.71 -24.57
C PHE A 317 4.68 -0.22 -24.60
N PHE A 318 4.01 -0.41 -25.73
CA PHE A 318 2.76 -1.19 -25.79
C PHE A 318 2.90 -2.66 -25.32
N GLU A 319 4.08 -3.26 -25.44
CA GLU A 319 4.38 -4.64 -24.98
C GLU A 319 4.85 -4.70 -23.52
N ASP A 320 5.03 -3.56 -22.85
CA ASP A 320 5.51 -3.51 -21.47
C ASP A 320 4.36 -3.78 -20.49
N ASP A 321 4.44 -4.85 -19.69
CA ASP A 321 3.41 -5.22 -18.71
C ASP A 321 3.13 -4.12 -17.67
N ARG A 322 4.09 -3.20 -17.46
CA ARG A 322 3.92 -2.04 -16.57
C ARG A 322 2.99 -0.98 -17.16
N MET A 323 2.59 -1.07 -18.43
CA MET A 323 1.58 -0.18 -19.01
C MET A 323 0.24 -0.25 -18.27
N ALA A 324 -0.11 -1.40 -17.70
CA ALA A 324 -1.32 -1.53 -16.89
C ALA A 324 -1.34 -0.54 -15.70
N ILE A 325 -0.22 -0.43 -14.96
CA ILE A 325 -0.11 0.54 -13.85
C ILE A 325 -0.03 1.98 -14.37
N VAL A 326 0.73 2.24 -15.44
CA VAL A 326 0.88 3.57 -16.02
C VAL A 326 -0.44 4.14 -16.51
N CYS A 327 -1.19 3.40 -17.33
CA CYS A 327 -2.48 3.84 -17.87
C CYS A 327 -3.51 4.07 -16.76
N CYS A 328 -3.56 3.18 -15.76
CA CYS A 328 -4.45 3.35 -14.61
C CYS A 328 -4.13 4.65 -13.85
N LEU A 329 -2.85 4.92 -13.57
CA LEU A 329 -2.43 6.13 -12.85
C LEU A 329 -2.71 7.40 -13.64
N VAL A 330 -2.39 7.45 -14.94
CA VAL A 330 -2.66 8.62 -15.79
C VAL A 330 -4.17 8.82 -15.97
N GLY A 331 -4.94 7.74 -16.11
CA GLY A 331 -6.40 7.77 -16.20
C GLY A 331 -7.04 8.39 -14.96
N ASP A 332 -6.54 8.01 -13.77
CA ASP A 332 -6.94 8.60 -12.50
C ASP A 332 -6.69 10.11 -12.41
N GLU A 333 -5.59 10.58 -13.01
CA GLU A 333 -5.27 12.01 -13.02
C GLU A 333 -6.20 12.80 -13.95
N TYR A 334 -6.54 12.25 -15.12
CA TYR A 334 -7.56 12.84 -16.00
C TYR A 334 -8.94 12.86 -15.34
N ARG A 335 -9.36 11.75 -14.73
CA ARG A 335 -10.65 11.63 -14.04
C ARG A 335 -10.79 12.63 -12.89
N LYS A 336 -9.73 12.85 -12.10
CA LYS A 336 -9.72 13.87 -11.02
C LYS A 336 -9.93 15.31 -11.54
N LEU A 337 -9.65 15.57 -12.81
CA LEU A 337 -9.87 16.86 -13.47
C LEU A 337 -11.09 16.84 -14.41
N ASP A 338 -11.99 15.88 -14.22
CA ASP A 338 -13.24 15.73 -14.97
C ASP A 338 -13.04 15.53 -16.48
N LYS A 339 -11.87 15.02 -16.89
CA LYS A 339 -11.56 14.63 -18.27
C LYS A 339 -11.87 13.16 -18.49
N ASN A 340 -13.12 12.79 -18.23
CA ASN A 340 -13.57 11.40 -18.21
C ASN A 340 -13.39 10.71 -19.56
N GLU A 341 -13.55 11.40 -20.69
CA GLU A 341 -13.38 10.79 -22.02
C GLU A 341 -11.95 10.29 -22.24
N LYS A 342 -10.95 11.04 -21.76
CA LYS A 342 -9.53 10.66 -21.82
C LYS A 342 -9.21 9.54 -20.82
N ALA A 343 -9.81 9.58 -19.63
CA ALA A 343 -9.67 8.55 -18.63
C ALA A 343 -10.23 7.20 -19.12
N LEU A 344 -11.40 7.21 -19.78
CA LEU A 344 -12.02 6.01 -20.35
C LEU A 344 -11.10 5.27 -21.31
N VAL A 345 -10.45 5.98 -22.23
CA VAL A 345 -9.51 5.37 -23.19
C VAL A 345 -8.39 4.63 -22.47
N LEU A 346 -7.82 5.26 -21.43
CA LEU A 346 -6.73 4.66 -20.66
C LEU A 346 -7.18 3.45 -19.86
N TYR A 347 -8.33 3.53 -19.20
CA TYR A 347 -8.85 2.41 -18.42
C TYR A 347 -9.26 1.23 -19.31
N GLN A 348 -9.92 1.50 -20.45
CA GLN A 348 -10.31 0.46 -21.40
C GLN A 348 -9.08 -0.26 -21.94
N TYR A 349 -8.02 0.49 -22.27
CA TYR A 349 -6.76 -0.10 -22.72
C TYR A 349 -6.18 -1.10 -21.70
N VAL A 350 -6.29 -0.84 -20.39
CA VAL A 350 -5.82 -1.77 -19.36
C VAL A 350 -6.66 -3.04 -19.33
N VAL A 351 -7.98 -2.90 -19.35
CA VAL A 351 -8.92 -4.03 -19.25
C VAL A 351 -8.81 -4.94 -20.48
N ASP A 352 -8.61 -4.36 -21.67
CA ASP A 352 -8.50 -5.10 -22.92
C ASP A 352 -7.19 -5.90 -23.03
N ASN A 353 -6.07 -5.35 -22.54
CA ASN A 353 -4.74 -5.93 -22.75
C ASN A 353 -4.21 -6.72 -21.54
N TRP A 354 -4.64 -6.39 -20.32
CA TRP A 354 -4.19 -7.03 -19.09
C TRP A 354 -5.34 -7.36 -18.13
N PRO A 355 -6.36 -8.14 -18.55
CA PRO A 355 -7.56 -8.41 -17.74
C PRO A 355 -7.26 -9.06 -16.38
N ASP A 356 -6.16 -9.82 -16.27
CA ASP A 356 -5.76 -10.51 -15.04
C ASP A 356 -4.85 -9.65 -14.12
N ALA A 357 -4.39 -8.48 -14.57
CA ALA A 357 -3.54 -7.61 -13.77
C ALA A 357 -4.33 -6.96 -12.63
N GLU A 358 -3.68 -6.74 -11.47
CA GLU A 358 -4.31 -6.02 -10.34
C GLU A 358 -4.86 -4.65 -10.76
N HIS A 359 -4.25 -4.00 -11.75
CA HIS A 359 -4.65 -2.70 -12.27
C HIS A 359 -5.85 -2.74 -13.23
N ALA A 360 -6.22 -3.90 -13.80
CA ALA A 360 -7.45 -4.03 -14.57
C ALA A 360 -8.68 -3.87 -13.70
N LEU A 361 -8.64 -4.39 -12.47
CA LEU A 361 -9.71 -4.17 -11.49
C LEU A 361 -9.91 -2.68 -11.17
N TRP A 362 -8.81 -1.95 -10.95
CA TRP A 362 -8.85 -0.50 -10.70
C TRP A 362 -9.33 0.29 -11.93
N SER A 363 -8.92 -0.16 -13.12
CA SER A 363 -9.32 0.44 -14.38
C SER A 363 -10.80 0.20 -14.69
N GLN A 364 -11.32 -1.01 -14.41
CA GLN A 364 -12.75 -1.32 -14.53
C GLN A 364 -13.60 -0.42 -13.63
N MET A 365 -13.13 -0.17 -12.40
CA MET A 365 -13.76 0.81 -11.52
C MET A 365 -13.69 2.23 -12.11
N GLY A 366 -12.54 2.59 -12.67
CA GLY A 366 -12.33 3.85 -13.37
C GLY A 366 -13.33 4.05 -14.51
N LEU A 367 -13.56 3.02 -15.34
CA LEU A 367 -14.55 3.02 -16.42
C LEU A 367 -15.94 3.31 -15.88
N ALA A 368 -16.39 2.53 -14.88
CA ALA A 368 -17.74 2.65 -14.35
C ALA A 368 -18.01 4.04 -13.73
N ILE A 369 -17.04 4.59 -12.99
CA ILE A 369 -17.13 5.95 -12.44
C ILE A 369 -17.16 6.99 -13.58
N SER A 370 -16.28 6.87 -14.57
CA SER A 370 -16.21 7.84 -15.66
C SER A 370 -17.47 7.83 -16.55
N TYR A 371 -18.02 6.66 -16.87
CA TYR A 371 -19.31 6.56 -17.56
C TYR A 371 -20.46 7.14 -16.73
N THR A 372 -20.44 6.94 -15.41
CA THR A 372 -21.44 7.51 -14.50
C THR A 372 -21.42 9.04 -14.52
N VAL A 373 -20.23 9.67 -14.56
CA VAL A 373 -20.08 11.13 -14.67
C VAL A 373 -20.54 11.63 -16.04
N LEU A 374 -20.24 10.89 -17.10
CA LEU A 374 -20.69 11.19 -18.47
C LEU A 374 -22.18 10.91 -18.70
N GLN A 375 -22.89 10.39 -17.68
CA GLN A 375 -24.31 10.02 -17.72
C GLN A 375 -24.63 8.91 -18.74
N ASP A 376 -23.63 8.16 -19.20
CA ASP A 376 -23.82 6.95 -19.99
C ASP A 376 -24.15 5.80 -19.05
N SER A 377 -25.44 5.66 -18.76
CA SER A 377 -25.88 4.70 -17.75
C SER A 377 -25.75 3.25 -18.20
N ASP A 378 -25.91 2.97 -19.49
CA ASP A 378 -25.83 1.61 -20.02
C ASP A 378 -24.37 1.13 -19.98
N ALA A 379 -23.42 1.97 -20.41
CA ALA A 379 -22.00 1.65 -20.33
C ALA A 379 -21.49 1.56 -18.89
N ALA A 380 -21.96 2.45 -18.00
CA ALA A 380 -21.59 2.39 -16.59
C ALA A 380 -22.08 1.09 -15.94
N LEU A 381 -23.30 0.64 -16.24
CA LEU A 381 -23.82 -0.63 -15.73
C LEU A 381 -23.06 -1.84 -16.26
N ALA A 382 -22.73 -1.86 -17.56
CA ALA A 382 -21.91 -2.93 -18.14
C ALA A 382 -20.53 -3.01 -17.45
N ALA A 383 -19.88 -1.86 -17.25
CA ALA A 383 -18.59 -1.81 -16.59
C ALA A 383 -18.65 -2.31 -15.13
N TYR A 384 -19.74 -2.04 -14.43
CA TYR A 384 -19.96 -2.55 -13.07
C TYR A 384 -20.25 -4.04 -13.01
N ASP A 385 -21.05 -4.57 -13.94
CA ASP A 385 -21.40 -6.01 -13.99
C ASP A 385 -20.17 -6.90 -14.25
N GLU A 386 -19.10 -6.34 -14.82
CA GLU A 386 -17.81 -7.00 -15.06
C GLU A 386 -16.86 -6.99 -13.84
N LEU A 387 -17.23 -6.33 -12.72
CA LEU A 387 -16.39 -6.35 -11.50
C LEU A 387 -16.40 -7.73 -10.82
N PRO A 388 -15.23 -8.30 -10.46
CA PRO A 388 -15.14 -9.61 -9.84
C PRO A 388 -15.66 -9.62 -8.39
N ALA A 389 -16.19 -10.78 -7.96
CA ALA A 389 -16.86 -10.95 -6.67
C ALA A 389 -15.96 -10.75 -5.42
N ASN A 390 -14.64 -10.93 -5.55
CA ASN A 390 -13.66 -10.71 -4.46
C ASN A 390 -13.29 -9.24 -4.25
N PHE A 391 -13.91 -8.32 -5.00
CA PHE A 391 -13.69 -6.88 -4.87
C PHE A 391 -14.12 -6.34 -3.49
N SER A 392 -14.94 -7.08 -2.74
CA SER A 392 -15.51 -6.73 -1.44
C SER A 392 -14.53 -6.47 -0.30
N GLU A 393 -13.30 -6.97 -0.40
CA GLU A 393 -12.29 -6.84 0.66
C GLU A 393 -11.50 -5.51 0.62
N ARG A 394 -11.78 -4.60 -0.33
CA ARG A 394 -10.96 -3.39 -0.58
C ARG A 394 -11.54 -2.09 0.04
N PRO A 395 -10.71 -1.16 0.55
CA PRO A 395 -11.18 0.04 1.28
C PRO A 395 -12.11 1.01 0.53
N ARG A 396 -12.11 1.02 -0.82
CA ARG A 396 -13.02 1.86 -1.63
C ARG A 396 -14.27 1.13 -2.14
N TYR A 397 -14.40 -0.15 -1.82
CA TYR A 397 -15.53 -0.99 -2.23
C TYR A 397 -16.90 -0.42 -1.80
N PRO A 398 -17.11 0.05 -0.55
CA PRO A 398 -18.43 0.51 -0.12
C PRO A 398 -18.96 1.70 -0.94
N LEU A 399 -18.09 2.66 -1.26
CA LEU A 399 -18.46 3.82 -2.07
C LEU A 399 -18.77 3.44 -3.52
N ALA A 400 -17.99 2.50 -4.08
CA ALA A 400 -18.23 2.00 -5.41
C ALA A 400 -19.60 1.29 -5.50
N VAL A 401 -19.86 0.32 -4.63
CA VAL A 401 -21.16 -0.39 -4.58
C VAL A 401 -22.32 0.58 -4.39
N PHE A 402 -22.12 1.63 -3.58
CA PHE A 402 -23.14 2.66 -3.40
C PHE A 402 -23.48 3.37 -4.73
N GLN A 403 -22.46 3.76 -5.49
CA GLN A 403 -22.62 4.40 -6.80
C GLN A 403 -23.30 3.48 -7.83
N ILE A 404 -23.07 2.16 -7.76
CA ILE A 404 -23.80 1.16 -8.57
C ILE A 404 -25.30 1.21 -8.25
N GLY A 405 -25.64 1.20 -6.95
CA GLY A 405 -27.02 1.30 -6.51
C GLY A 405 -27.68 2.61 -6.99
N GLU A 406 -26.97 3.75 -6.91
CA GLU A 406 -27.48 5.03 -7.42
C GLU A 406 -27.73 5.02 -8.92
N LEU A 407 -26.91 4.30 -9.69
CA LEU A 407 -27.06 4.19 -11.12
C LEU A 407 -28.29 3.35 -11.49
N TYR A 408 -28.46 2.20 -10.84
CA TYR A 408 -29.66 1.38 -10.98
C TYR A 408 -30.92 2.15 -10.57
N TYR A 409 -30.85 2.92 -9.48
CA TYR A 409 -31.96 3.76 -9.04
C TYR A 409 -32.31 4.84 -10.07
N ARG A 410 -31.32 5.54 -10.64
CA ARG A 410 -31.56 6.53 -11.71
C ARG A 410 -32.20 5.90 -12.93
N GLN A 411 -31.75 4.72 -13.35
CA GLN A 411 -32.38 3.97 -14.43
C GLN A 411 -33.81 3.56 -14.08
N ALA A 412 -34.07 3.14 -12.85
CA ALA A 412 -35.41 2.83 -12.39
C ALA A 412 -36.35 4.05 -12.52
N LEU A 413 -35.90 5.23 -12.08
CA LEU A 413 -36.67 6.48 -12.22
C LEU A 413 -36.94 6.84 -13.68
N LEU A 414 -35.95 6.72 -14.55
CA LEU A 414 -36.10 6.99 -15.97
C LEU A 414 -37.14 6.05 -16.61
N ARG A 415 -37.10 4.76 -16.28
CA ARG A 415 -38.09 3.78 -16.76
C ARG A 415 -39.48 4.01 -16.17
N GLU A 416 -39.59 4.54 -14.94
CA GLU A 416 -40.88 4.98 -14.37
C GLU A 416 -41.47 6.13 -15.20
N ASP A 417 -40.65 7.14 -15.52
CA ASP A 417 -41.08 8.31 -16.30
C ASP A 417 -41.49 7.94 -17.73
N GLU A 418 -40.86 6.92 -18.32
CA GLU A 418 -41.22 6.34 -19.62
C GLU A 418 -42.45 5.41 -19.58
N GLY A 419 -43.02 5.14 -18.39
CA GLY A 419 -44.14 4.23 -18.20
C GLY A 419 -43.77 2.74 -18.29
N GLN A 420 -42.48 2.41 -18.30
CA GLN A 420 -41.95 1.05 -18.41
C GLN A 420 -41.87 0.37 -17.02
N HIS A 421 -43.02 0.20 -16.39
CA HIS A 421 -43.13 -0.24 -14.98
C HIS A 421 -42.39 -1.54 -14.65
N ILE A 422 -42.38 -2.54 -15.54
CA ILE A 422 -41.68 -3.81 -15.30
C ILE A 422 -40.17 -3.60 -15.20
N GLN A 423 -39.58 -2.81 -16.12
CA GLN A 423 -38.15 -2.53 -16.11
C GLN A 423 -37.79 -1.64 -14.92
N ALA A 424 -38.62 -0.65 -14.59
CA ALA A 424 -38.45 0.15 -13.39
C ALA A 424 -38.38 -0.71 -12.11
N THR A 425 -39.30 -1.68 -11.97
CA THR A 425 -39.27 -2.64 -10.85
C THR A 425 -37.99 -3.46 -10.80
N GLN A 426 -37.53 -3.96 -11.96
CA GLN A 426 -36.27 -4.71 -12.03
C GLN A 426 -35.07 -3.87 -11.59
N TYR A 427 -34.99 -2.61 -12.04
CA TYR A 427 -33.91 -1.71 -11.68
C TYR A 427 -33.94 -1.29 -10.21
N HIS A 428 -35.12 -1.01 -9.63
CA HIS A 428 -35.24 -0.79 -8.17
C HIS A 428 -34.78 -2.00 -7.38
N GLN A 429 -35.10 -3.22 -7.83
CA GLN A 429 -34.66 -4.44 -7.17
C GLN A 429 -33.15 -4.64 -7.24
N LYS A 430 -32.52 -4.31 -8.39
CA LYS A 430 -31.06 -4.30 -8.52
C LYS A 430 -30.40 -3.27 -7.61
N ALA A 431 -30.94 -2.04 -7.54
CA ALA A 431 -30.45 -0.99 -6.65
C ALA A 431 -30.48 -1.43 -5.18
N ILE A 432 -31.60 -2.04 -4.76
CA ILE A 432 -31.74 -2.65 -3.44
C ILE A 432 -30.65 -3.70 -3.21
N THR A 433 -30.47 -4.65 -4.14
CA THR A 433 -29.47 -5.72 -3.97
C THR A 433 -28.07 -5.17 -3.73
N GLU A 434 -27.66 -4.10 -4.42
CA GLU A 434 -26.34 -3.48 -4.20
C GLU A 434 -26.25 -2.77 -2.85
N TRP A 435 -27.26 -1.99 -2.46
CA TRP A 435 -27.24 -1.32 -1.16
C TRP A 435 -27.37 -2.28 0.03
N GLU A 436 -28.05 -3.42 -0.13
CA GLU A 436 -28.08 -4.47 0.89
C GLU A 436 -26.69 -5.07 1.12
N LYS A 437 -25.85 -5.24 0.09
CA LYS A 437 -24.46 -5.70 0.29
C LYS A 437 -23.70 -4.76 1.23
N ILE A 438 -23.89 -3.44 1.08
CA ILE A 438 -23.25 -2.45 1.97
C ILE A 438 -23.73 -2.62 3.40
N ILE A 439 -25.02 -2.91 3.58
CA ILE A 439 -25.66 -3.05 4.89
C ILE A 439 -25.24 -4.36 5.58
N THR A 440 -25.16 -5.47 4.85
CA THR A 440 -25.02 -6.80 5.45
C THR A 440 -23.61 -7.37 5.40
N GLU A 441 -22.78 -6.95 4.44
CA GLU A 441 -21.48 -7.57 4.17
C GLU A 441 -20.29 -6.67 4.48
N LEU A 442 -20.48 -5.35 4.58
CA LEU A 442 -19.38 -4.39 4.71
C LEU A 442 -19.30 -3.75 6.10
N PRO A 443 -18.09 -3.37 6.56
CA PRO A 443 -17.94 -2.60 7.80
C PRO A 443 -18.76 -1.31 7.76
N GLU A 444 -19.44 -1.01 8.88
CA GLU A 444 -20.27 0.18 8.99
C GLU A 444 -19.48 1.46 8.71
N SER A 445 -20.04 2.34 7.87
CA SER A 445 -19.47 3.64 7.55
C SER A 445 -20.55 4.62 7.11
N MET A 446 -20.18 5.84 6.73
CA MET A 446 -21.14 6.84 6.25
C MET A 446 -21.97 6.35 5.05
N THR A 447 -21.43 5.45 4.22
CA THR A 447 -22.17 4.85 3.09
C THR A 447 -23.28 3.91 3.55
N THR A 448 -23.22 3.38 4.78
CA THR A 448 -24.26 2.49 5.34
C THR A 448 -25.56 3.27 5.58
N ALA A 449 -25.49 4.46 6.18
CA ALA A 449 -26.66 5.33 6.36
C ALA A 449 -27.30 5.73 5.01
N TRP A 450 -26.46 6.00 4.01
CA TRP A 450 -26.92 6.28 2.65
C TRP A 450 -27.62 5.07 2.04
N ALA A 451 -26.99 3.90 2.10
CA ALA A 451 -27.54 2.65 1.60
C ALA A 451 -28.93 2.34 2.18
N TYR A 452 -29.10 2.47 3.51
CA TYR A 452 -30.40 2.31 4.16
C TYR A 452 -31.45 3.29 3.62
N ASN A 453 -31.11 4.59 3.52
CA ASN A 453 -32.05 5.62 3.07
C ASN A 453 -32.52 5.39 1.62
N PHE A 454 -31.58 5.07 0.75
CA PHE A 454 -31.82 4.88 -0.67
C PHE A 454 -32.53 3.54 -0.96
N ALA A 455 -32.16 2.46 -0.27
CA ALA A 455 -32.89 1.19 -0.33
C ALA A 455 -34.34 1.34 0.16
N ALA A 456 -34.56 2.09 1.24
CA ALA A 456 -35.90 2.43 1.73
C ALA A 456 -36.74 3.17 0.68
N ASP A 457 -36.13 4.05 -0.13
CA ASP A 457 -36.87 4.73 -1.20
C ASP A 457 -37.27 3.78 -2.32
N CYS A 458 -36.41 2.83 -2.67
CA CYS A 458 -36.74 1.76 -3.61
C CYS A 458 -37.88 0.90 -3.07
N TYR A 459 -37.80 0.43 -1.81
CA TYR A 459 -38.88 -0.34 -1.19
C TYR A 459 -40.20 0.43 -1.21
N ARG A 460 -40.18 1.74 -0.93
CA ARG A 460 -41.36 2.61 -1.02
C ARG A 460 -41.93 2.66 -2.43
N ARG A 461 -41.09 2.81 -3.46
CA ARG A 461 -41.52 2.86 -4.88
C ARG A 461 -42.06 1.53 -5.37
N LEU A 462 -41.53 0.43 -4.86
CA LEU A 462 -42.04 -0.92 -5.08
C LEU A 462 -43.32 -1.25 -4.30
N GLY A 463 -43.84 -0.32 -3.49
CA GLY A 463 -45.04 -0.51 -2.66
C GLY A 463 -44.80 -1.34 -1.39
N GLN A 464 -43.56 -1.71 -1.09
CA GLN A 464 -43.16 -2.43 0.12
C GLN A 464 -43.02 -1.45 1.30
N HIS A 465 -44.12 -0.75 1.60
CA HIS A 465 -44.14 0.36 2.56
C HIS A 465 -43.69 -0.03 3.97
N GLN A 466 -43.98 -1.26 4.42
CA GLN A 466 -43.56 -1.72 5.74
C GLN A 466 -42.04 -1.85 5.84
N LYS A 467 -41.39 -2.41 4.81
CA LYS A 467 -39.93 -2.53 4.76
C LYS A 467 -39.25 -1.18 4.58
N ALA A 468 -39.86 -0.28 3.80
CA ALA A 468 -39.40 1.10 3.68
C ALA A 468 -39.41 1.83 5.04
N ILE A 469 -40.46 1.64 5.85
CA ILE A 469 -40.55 2.22 7.20
C ILE A 469 -39.43 1.69 8.10
N GLU A 470 -39.21 0.37 8.10
CA GLU A 470 -38.14 -0.26 8.88
C GLU A 470 -36.77 0.35 8.56
N TYR A 471 -36.42 0.44 7.27
CA TYR A 471 -35.12 0.96 6.84
C TYR A 471 -34.98 2.46 7.13
N TYR A 472 -36.03 3.27 6.91
CA TYR A 472 -35.99 4.68 7.30
C TYR A 472 -35.91 4.88 8.81
N GLN A 473 -36.50 4.00 9.61
CA GLN A 473 -36.45 4.07 11.06
C GLN A 473 -35.02 3.81 11.55
N THR A 474 -34.32 2.80 11.00
CA THR A 474 -32.89 2.57 11.27
C THR A 474 -32.06 3.82 10.98
N VAL A 475 -32.33 4.52 9.86
CA VAL A 475 -31.63 5.78 9.55
C VAL A 475 -31.80 6.83 10.65
N VAL A 476 -33.02 6.98 11.17
CA VAL A 476 -33.36 7.98 12.19
C VAL A 476 -32.80 7.64 13.57
N ASP A 477 -32.75 6.34 13.90
CA ASP A 477 -32.34 5.86 15.21
C ASP A 477 -30.81 5.81 15.35
N ASP A 478 -30.11 5.30 14.33
CA ASP A 478 -28.66 5.05 14.40
C ASP A 478 -27.83 6.23 13.86
N TRP A 479 -28.39 7.05 12.95
CA TRP A 479 -27.71 8.23 12.38
C TRP A 479 -28.56 9.52 12.46
N PRO A 480 -28.88 10.00 13.68
CA PRO A 480 -29.75 11.17 13.87
C PRO A 480 -29.19 12.50 13.32
N ASP A 481 -27.86 12.59 13.20
CA ASP A 481 -27.14 13.75 12.66
C ASP A 481 -26.93 13.68 11.13
N TYR A 482 -27.42 12.62 10.48
CA TYR A 482 -27.36 12.53 9.02
C TYR A 482 -28.20 13.64 8.37
N ASP A 483 -27.64 14.33 7.37
CA ASP A 483 -28.28 15.47 6.68
C ASP A 483 -29.69 15.18 6.15
N PHE A 484 -30.01 13.90 5.89
CA PHE A 484 -31.31 13.44 5.40
C PHE A 484 -32.14 12.68 6.46
N ALA A 485 -31.76 12.70 7.73
CA ALA A 485 -32.53 12.07 8.82
C ALA A 485 -33.95 12.64 8.94
N TRP A 486 -34.10 13.97 8.75
CA TRP A 486 -35.43 14.60 8.71
C TRP A 486 -36.28 14.14 7.53
N ASP A 487 -35.67 13.86 6.37
CA ASP A 487 -36.36 13.38 5.18
C ASP A 487 -36.77 11.91 5.36
N ALA A 488 -35.90 11.08 5.93
CA ALA A 488 -36.23 9.70 6.32
C ALA A 488 -37.43 9.67 7.28
N LEU A 489 -37.39 10.46 8.36
CA LEU A 489 -38.49 10.56 9.32
C LEU A 489 -39.79 11.03 8.66
N PHE A 490 -39.71 12.02 7.78
CA PHE A 490 -40.88 12.45 7.02
C PHE A 490 -41.43 11.35 6.10
N ARG A 491 -40.55 10.58 5.45
CA ARG A 491 -40.94 9.46 4.58
C ARG A 491 -41.58 8.31 5.35
N ILE A 492 -41.24 8.09 6.62
CA ILE A 492 -41.97 7.13 7.48
C ILE A 492 -43.46 7.51 7.55
N GLY A 493 -43.77 8.78 7.84
CA GLY A 493 -45.15 9.26 7.90
C GLY A 493 -45.89 9.11 6.56
N ARG A 494 -45.19 9.38 5.45
CA ARG A 494 -45.73 9.19 4.10
C ARG A 494 -46.00 7.72 3.74
N ASN A 495 -45.20 6.79 4.25
CA ASN A 495 -45.42 5.36 4.06
C ASN A 495 -46.62 4.87 4.90
N TYR A 496 -46.79 5.34 6.14
CA TYR A 496 -48.00 5.04 6.91
C TYR A 496 -49.28 5.60 6.25
N GLU A 497 -49.22 6.82 5.69
CA GLU A 497 -50.33 7.36 4.89
C GLU A 497 -50.64 6.49 3.65
N ALA A 498 -49.63 5.88 3.04
CA ALA A 498 -49.82 4.98 1.89
C ALA A 498 -50.45 3.65 2.32
N LEU A 499 -50.02 3.08 3.45
CA LEU A 499 -50.61 1.87 4.04
C LEU A 499 -52.09 2.07 4.39
N ASP A 500 -52.46 3.20 4.99
CA ASP A 500 -53.86 3.58 5.26
C ASP A 500 -54.67 3.65 3.95
N LYS A 501 -54.18 4.39 2.96
CA LYS A 501 -54.88 4.57 1.66
C LYS A 501 -55.04 3.26 0.88
N SER A 502 -54.08 2.35 0.99
CA SER A 502 -54.14 1.03 0.34
C SER A 502 -55.04 0.03 1.05
N GLY A 503 -55.50 0.32 2.27
CA GLY A 503 -56.27 -0.61 3.11
C GLY A 503 -55.44 -1.71 3.76
N LEU A 504 -54.12 -1.71 3.59
CA LEU A 504 -53.20 -2.64 4.25
C LEU A 504 -53.02 -2.32 5.75
N MET A 505 -53.38 -1.12 6.18
CA MET A 505 -53.46 -0.71 7.58
C MET A 505 -54.78 0.01 7.82
N SER A 506 -55.44 -0.27 8.94
CA SER A 506 -56.67 0.44 9.29
C SER A 506 -56.36 1.88 9.68
N THR A 507 -57.26 2.82 9.36
CA THR A 507 -57.10 4.23 9.74
C THR A 507 -56.96 4.43 11.25
N ALA A 508 -57.61 3.58 12.06
CA ALA A 508 -57.49 3.60 13.52
C ALA A 508 -56.07 3.24 14.00
N GLU A 509 -55.36 2.40 13.26
CA GLU A 509 -53.97 2.02 13.54
C GLU A 509 -52.96 3.00 12.92
N ALA A 510 -53.23 3.48 11.70
CA ALA A 510 -52.31 4.36 10.96
C ALA A 510 -52.26 5.77 11.56
N ASN A 511 -53.40 6.36 11.93
CA ASN A 511 -53.44 7.75 12.39
C ASN A 511 -52.56 8.05 13.60
N PRO A 512 -52.56 7.24 14.68
CA PRO A 512 -51.65 7.45 15.80
C PRO A 512 -50.17 7.40 15.39
N LYS A 513 -49.78 6.48 14.50
CA LYS A 513 -48.41 6.33 14.00
C LYS A 513 -47.99 7.53 13.13
N ILE A 514 -48.85 7.97 12.21
CA ILE A 514 -48.59 9.15 11.37
C ILE A 514 -48.47 10.41 12.24
N ARG A 515 -49.37 10.57 13.21
CA ARG A 515 -49.35 11.70 14.15
C ARG A 515 -48.02 11.76 14.91
N ALA A 516 -47.62 10.66 15.53
CA ALA A 516 -46.38 10.59 16.31
C ALA A 516 -45.16 10.98 15.46
N VAL A 517 -45.06 10.46 14.23
CA VAL A 517 -43.97 10.77 13.32
C VAL A 517 -43.95 12.25 12.93
N TYR A 518 -45.11 12.83 12.59
CA TYR A 518 -45.17 14.24 12.19
C TYR A 518 -44.98 15.20 13.37
N GLU A 519 -45.38 14.85 14.58
CA GLU A 519 -45.00 15.59 15.79
C GLU A 519 -43.48 15.55 15.98
N GLN A 520 -42.86 14.39 15.82
CA GLN A 520 -41.41 14.23 15.93
C GLN A 520 -40.64 15.02 14.85
N VAL A 521 -41.15 15.11 13.60
CA VAL A 521 -40.58 15.97 12.56
C VAL A 521 -40.55 17.43 13.02
N LEU A 522 -41.61 17.91 13.66
CA LEU A 522 -41.70 19.30 14.11
C LEU A 522 -40.87 19.59 15.36
N GLU A 523 -40.72 18.60 16.23
CA GLU A 523 -39.90 18.69 17.44
C GLU A 523 -38.40 18.68 17.10
N LYS A 524 -37.96 17.68 16.32
CA LYS A 524 -36.55 17.49 15.99
C LYS A 524 -36.06 18.38 14.86
N TYR A 525 -36.92 18.70 13.88
CA TYR A 525 -36.54 19.41 12.65
C TYR A 525 -37.53 20.52 12.29
N PRO A 526 -37.73 21.54 13.15
CA PRO A 526 -38.80 22.54 13.02
C PRO A 526 -38.73 23.37 11.72
N ASP A 527 -37.54 23.52 11.15
CA ASP A 527 -37.26 24.35 9.97
C ASP A 527 -37.07 23.53 8.67
N CYS A 528 -37.24 22.21 8.71
CA CYS A 528 -37.08 21.37 7.53
C CYS A 528 -38.21 21.61 6.50
N LYS A 529 -37.95 21.23 5.24
CA LYS A 529 -38.92 21.37 4.14
C LYS A 529 -40.25 20.63 4.40
N ALA A 530 -40.21 19.55 5.20
CA ALA A 530 -41.36 18.75 5.56
C ALA A 530 -42.25 19.37 6.67
N ALA A 531 -41.73 20.30 7.47
CA ALA A 531 -42.43 20.83 8.65
C ALA A 531 -43.79 21.48 8.30
N LYS A 532 -43.87 22.21 7.18
CA LYS A 532 -45.14 22.80 6.73
C LYS A 532 -46.20 21.75 6.41
N TYR A 533 -45.79 20.63 5.81
CA TYR A 533 -46.71 19.53 5.51
C TYR A 533 -47.17 18.84 6.80
N ALA A 534 -46.23 18.52 7.70
CA ALA A 534 -46.51 17.89 8.99
C ALA A 534 -47.53 18.71 9.80
N ARG A 535 -47.33 20.03 9.96
CA ARG A 535 -48.30 20.92 10.63
C ARG A 535 -49.69 20.84 10.00
N ARG A 536 -49.76 20.94 8.66
CA ARG A 536 -51.03 20.91 7.93
C ARG A 536 -51.77 19.59 8.13
N TRP A 537 -51.04 18.47 8.12
CA TRP A 537 -51.62 17.15 8.35
C TRP A 537 -52.19 17.05 9.78
N LEU A 538 -51.41 17.46 10.79
CA LEU A 538 -51.82 17.44 12.19
C LEU A 538 -53.07 18.28 12.45
N THR A 539 -53.14 19.52 11.93
CA THR A 539 -54.33 20.39 12.10
C THR A 539 -55.60 19.77 11.51
N ARG A 540 -55.51 19.09 10.37
CA ARG A 540 -56.67 18.47 9.71
C ARG A 540 -57.21 17.25 10.45
N HIS A 541 -56.34 16.53 11.15
CA HIS A 541 -56.66 15.29 11.87
C HIS A 541 -56.74 15.49 13.38
N HIS A 542 -56.74 16.74 13.86
CA HIS A 542 -56.97 17.09 15.27
C HIS A 542 -58.48 17.20 15.60
N TYR A 543 -59.34 17.35 14.58
CA TYR A 543 -60.79 17.59 14.69
C TYR A 543 -61.64 16.40 14.20
N ARG A 544 -61.05 15.22 14.04
CA ARG A 544 -61.71 13.93 13.76
C ARG A 544 -61.26 12.94 14.81
#